data_AF-A0A941EYC2-F1
#
_entry.id   AF-A0A941EYC2-F1
#
_cell.length_a   1.000
_cell.length_b   1.000
_cell.length_c   1.000
_cell.angle_alpha   90.00
_cell.angle_beta   90.00
_cell.angle_gamma   90.00
#
_symmetry.space_group_name_H-M   'P 1'
#
loop_
_entity.id
_entity.type
_entity.pdbx_description
1 polymer ?
#
loop_
_entity_poly.entity_id
_entity_poly.type
_entity_poly.pdbx_seq_one_letter_code
_entity_poly.pdbx_strand_id
1 'polypeptide(L)'
;MDSHTRLRADDPALADAVARNLGEALAQMHRGMPGALVEQAADLVFADSGLDDPTFNGVAAARFDPLSADARIGQVLDRMKAAGRPFVWWVDPAATPVDLGERLAAAGLAEEERLPFMARSLEAPVRGVGAGQG
;
A
#
# COMPACT_ATOMS: atom_id res chain seq x y z
N MET A 1 2.79 35.08 -6.70
CA MET A 1 1.53 34.34 -6.96
C MET A 1 1.84 32.91 -6.60
N ASP A 2 1.82 32.61 -5.31
CA ASP A 2 2.20 31.29 -4.79
C ASP A 2 0.92 30.49 -4.58
N SER A 3 0.42 29.91 -5.67
CA SER A 3 -0.58 28.85 -5.59
C SER A 3 0.11 27.56 -5.16
N HIS A 4 0.54 27.49 -3.90
CA HIS A 4 0.79 26.19 -3.29
C HIS A 4 -0.58 25.52 -3.14
N THR A 5 -0.87 24.55 -4.02
CA THR A 5 -2.07 23.72 -3.94
C THR A 5 -2.20 23.16 -2.52
N ARG A 6 -3.23 23.59 -1.80
CA ARG A 6 -3.55 23.02 -0.48
C ARG A 6 -4.03 21.59 -0.70
N LEU A 7 -3.24 20.63 -0.24
CA LEU A 7 -3.67 19.23 -0.13
C LEU A 7 -4.85 19.15 0.83
N ARG A 8 -5.93 18.49 0.41
CA ARG A 8 -7.05 18.14 1.28
C ARG A 8 -7.10 16.63 1.44
N ALA A 9 -7.35 16.16 2.67
CA ALA A 9 -7.35 14.74 2.98
C ALA A 9 -8.46 13.95 2.24
N ASP A 10 -9.53 14.63 1.86
CA ASP A 10 -10.67 14.08 1.10
C ASP A 10 -10.49 14.15 -0.42
N ASP A 11 -9.36 14.64 -0.93
CA ASP A 11 -9.06 14.69 -2.35
C ASP A 11 -8.77 13.27 -2.90
N PRO A 12 -9.57 12.75 -3.85
CA PRO A 12 -9.32 11.43 -4.45
C PRO A 12 -7.94 11.31 -5.11
N ALA A 13 -7.42 12.39 -5.69
CA ALA A 13 -6.08 12.38 -6.27
C ALA A 13 -4.98 12.21 -5.21
N LEU A 14 -5.22 12.68 -3.99
CA LEU A 14 -4.33 12.46 -2.85
C LEU A 14 -4.38 11.02 -2.36
N ALA A 15 -5.58 10.43 -2.27
CA ALA A 15 -5.75 9.03 -1.91
C ALA A 15 -5.04 8.09 -2.90
N ASP A 16 -5.15 8.36 -4.21
CA ASP A 16 -4.43 7.62 -5.24
C ASP A 16 -2.91 7.83 -5.17
N ALA A 17 -2.45 9.05 -4.83
CA ALA A 17 -1.02 9.30 -4.62
C ALA A 17 -0.47 8.53 -3.42
N VAL A 18 -1.23 8.45 -2.32
CA VAL A 18 -0.88 7.64 -1.15
C VAL A 18 -0.78 6.16 -1.52
N ALA A 19 -1.75 5.63 -2.26
CA ALA A 19 -1.76 4.23 -2.69
C ALA A 19 -0.55 3.87 -3.55
N ARG A 20 -0.23 4.71 -4.55
CA ARG A 20 0.96 4.54 -5.39
C ARG A 20 2.24 4.61 -4.58
N ASN A 21 2.35 5.59 -3.68
CA ASN A 21 3.54 5.73 -2.83
C ASN A 21 3.73 4.50 -1.92
N LEU A 22 2.65 3.97 -1.35
CA LEU A 22 2.68 2.77 -0.51
C LEU A 22 3.09 1.53 -1.32
N GLY A 23 2.47 1.31 -2.48
CA GLY A 23 2.81 0.20 -3.37
C GLY A 23 4.26 0.26 -3.83
N GLU A 24 4.75 1.45 -4.21
CA GLU A 24 6.15 1.65 -4.58
C GLU A 24 7.12 1.42 -3.40
N ALA A 25 6.80 1.91 -2.19
CA ALA A 25 7.64 1.67 -1.02
C ALA A 25 7.77 0.17 -0.70
N LEU A 26 6.65 -0.56 -0.79
CA LEU A 26 6.61 -2.00 -0.60
C LEU A 26 7.40 -2.75 -1.69
N ALA A 27 7.25 -2.35 -2.95
CA ALA A 27 7.94 -2.99 -4.08
C ALA A 27 9.45 -2.68 -4.13
N GLN A 28 9.83 -1.44 -3.80
CA GLN A 28 11.18 -0.92 -4.01
C GLN A 28 12.23 -1.69 -3.20
N MET A 29 11.89 -2.15 -2.00
CA MET A 29 12.81 -2.90 -1.13
C MET A 29 13.25 -4.24 -1.72
N HIS A 30 12.49 -4.76 -2.68
CA HIS A 30 12.67 -6.09 -3.26
C HIS A 30 13.29 -6.04 -4.67
N ARG A 31 13.28 -4.88 -5.32
CA ARG A 31 13.84 -4.71 -6.66
C ARG A 31 15.36 -4.97 -6.64
N GLY A 32 15.77 -6.08 -7.24
CA GLY A 32 17.18 -6.50 -7.32
C GLY A 32 17.63 -7.43 -6.20
N MET A 33 16.75 -7.82 -5.29
CA MET A 33 17.03 -8.85 -4.28
C MET A 33 16.87 -10.25 -4.92
N PRO A 34 17.92 -11.09 -4.93
CA PRO A 34 17.79 -12.45 -5.44
C PRO A 34 16.71 -13.25 -4.69
N GLY A 35 15.79 -13.85 -5.43
CA GLY A 35 14.69 -14.65 -4.87
C GLY A 35 13.44 -13.86 -4.48
N ALA A 36 13.47 -12.52 -4.53
CA ALA A 36 12.29 -11.71 -4.33
C ALA A 36 11.40 -11.65 -5.58
N LEU A 37 10.10 -11.57 -5.37
CA LEU A 37 9.06 -11.44 -6.38
C LEU A 37 8.30 -10.15 -6.16
N VAL A 38 8.30 -9.28 -7.17
CA VAL A 38 7.46 -8.09 -7.21
C VAL A 38 6.57 -8.16 -8.44
N GLU A 39 5.26 -8.09 -8.22
CA GLU A 39 4.27 -7.96 -9.27
C GLU A 39 3.50 -6.65 -9.08
N GLN A 40 3.55 -5.80 -10.10
CA GLN A 40 2.71 -4.62 -10.20
C GLN A 40 1.64 -4.92 -11.24
N ALA A 41 0.53 -5.47 -10.80
CA ALA A 41 -0.63 -5.70 -11.64
C ALA A 41 -1.41 -4.39 -11.82
N ALA A 42 -2.38 -4.40 -12.73
CA ALA A 42 -3.27 -3.25 -12.92
C ALA A 42 -4.16 -2.99 -11.69
N ASP A 43 -4.40 -4.02 -10.87
CA ASP A 43 -5.39 -4.03 -9.79
C ASP A 43 -4.79 -4.20 -8.39
N LEU A 44 -3.48 -4.46 -8.25
CA LEU A 44 -2.77 -4.53 -6.97
C LEU A 44 -1.25 -4.50 -7.16
N VAL A 45 -0.53 -4.26 -6.06
CA VAL A 45 0.89 -4.58 -5.91
C VAL A 45 1.03 -5.77 -4.99
N PHE A 46 1.77 -6.80 -5.42
CA PHE A 46 2.15 -7.96 -4.63
C PHE A 46 3.67 -7.99 -4.50
N ALA A 47 4.18 -7.92 -3.28
CA ALA A 47 5.60 -7.96 -2.99
C ALA A 47 5.89 -9.12 -2.04
N ASP A 48 6.84 -9.96 -2.43
CA ASP A 48 7.34 -11.07 -1.66
C ASP A 48 8.87 -11.03 -1.68
N SER A 49 9.47 -10.82 -0.51
CA SER A 49 10.91 -10.68 -0.36
C SER A 49 11.69 -11.98 -0.41
N GLY A 50 11.07 -13.13 -0.15
CA GLY A 50 11.80 -14.35 0.20
C GLY A 50 11.97 -14.60 1.71
N LEU A 51 11.75 -13.58 2.55
CA LEU A 51 12.02 -13.62 3.98
C LEU A 51 10.80 -14.10 4.78
N ASP A 52 11.06 -14.77 5.89
CA ASP A 52 10.03 -15.25 6.83
C ASP A 52 9.63 -14.15 7.84
N ASP A 53 9.30 -12.96 7.34
CA ASP A 53 8.93 -11.80 8.17
C ASP A 53 7.88 -10.94 7.42
N PRO A 54 6.71 -10.67 8.03
CA PRO A 54 5.61 -9.93 7.38
C PRO A 54 5.96 -8.48 7.05
N THR A 55 7.01 -7.92 7.62
CA THR A 55 7.49 -6.56 7.34
C THR A 55 7.92 -6.40 5.88
N PHE A 56 8.39 -7.48 5.26
CA PHE A 56 8.95 -7.47 3.90
C PHE A 56 8.04 -8.15 2.87
N ASN A 57 6.88 -8.65 3.26
CA ASN A 57 5.97 -9.32 2.34
C ASN A 57 4.59 -8.68 2.46
N GLY A 58 4.02 -8.23 1.35
CA GLY A 58 2.69 -7.65 1.42
C GLY A 58 1.96 -7.45 0.12
N VAL A 59 0.71 -7.02 0.30
CA VAL A 59 -0.22 -6.64 -0.76
C VAL A 59 -0.65 -5.20 -0.50
N ALA A 60 -0.70 -4.37 -1.53
CA ALA A 60 -1.10 -2.97 -1.43
C ALA A 60 -1.78 -2.49 -2.72
N ALA A 61 -2.34 -1.27 -2.68
CA ALA A 61 -2.91 -0.58 -3.84
C ALA A 61 -4.01 -1.37 -4.55
N ALA A 62 -4.85 -2.08 -3.80
CA ALA A 62 -5.92 -2.91 -4.36
C ALA A 62 -7.01 -2.06 -5.02
N ARG A 63 -7.34 -2.36 -6.28
CA ARG A 63 -8.36 -1.69 -7.11
C ARG A 63 -9.23 -2.74 -7.79
N PHE A 64 -9.98 -3.49 -6.98
CA PHE A 64 -10.82 -4.58 -7.48
C PHE A 64 -12.18 -4.05 -7.95
N ASP A 65 -12.71 -4.73 -8.97
CA ASP A 65 -14.11 -4.60 -9.36
C ASP A 65 -15.01 -5.20 -8.26
N PRO A 66 -16.02 -4.48 -7.75
CA PRO A 66 -16.85 -4.94 -6.64
C PRO A 66 -17.55 -6.29 -6.88
N LEU A 67 -17.87 -6.63 -8.13
CA LEU A 67 -18.57 -7.88 -8.47
C LEU A 67 -17.64 -9.09 -8.44
N SER A 68 -16.33 -8.86 -8.60
CA SER A 68 -15.30 -9.90 -8.63
C SER A 68 -14.35 -9.87 -7.42
N ALA A 69 -14.52 -8.90 -6.52
CA ALA A 69 -13.59 -8.63 -5.43
C ALA A 69 -13.31 -9.86 -4.56
N ASP A 70 -14.35 -10.61 -4.17
CA ASP A 70 -14.19 -11.78 -3.30
C ASP A 70 -13.39 -12.91 -3.98
N ALA A 71 -13.64 -13.11 -5.29
CA ALA A 71 -12.89 -14.08 -6.08
C ALA A 71 -11.42 -13.65 -6.22
N ARG A 72 -11.16 -12.35 -6.42
CA ARG A 72 -9.80 -11.82 -6.53
C ARG A 72 -9.06 -11.89 -5.20
N ILE A 73 -9.71 -11.59 -4.08
CA ILE A 73 -9.17 -11.78 -2.73
C ILE A 73 -8.75 -13.24 -2.55
N GLY A 74 -9.63 -14.20 -2.85
CA GLY A 74 -9.31 -15.63 -2.75
C GLY A 74 -8.04 -16.03 -3.51
N GLN A 75 -7.88 -15.55 -4.75
CA GLN A 75 -6.67 -15.80 -5.56
C GLN A 75 -5.40 -15.26 -4.91
N VAL A 76 -5.46 -14.07 -4.31
CA VAL A 76 -4.32 -13.46 -3.64
C VAL A 76 -3.97 -14.21 -2.36
N LEU A 77 -4.98 -14.64 -1.59
CA LEU A 77 -4.78 -15.44 -0.38
C LEU A 77 -4.18 -16.82 -0.70
N ASP A 78 -4.64 -17.47 -1.76
CA ASP A 78 -4.06 -18.73 -2.22
C ASP A 78 -2.59 -18.56 -2.62
N ARG A 79 -2.24 -17.42 -3.25
CA ARG A 79 -0.86 -17.08 -3.56
C ARG A 79 -0.01 -16.84 -2.31
N MET A 80 -0.50 -16.09 -1.33
CA MET A 80 0.18 -15.89 -0.05
C MET A 80 0.43 -17.22 0.66
N LYS A 81 -0.58 -18.10 0.68
CA LYS A 81 -0.47 -19.45 1.24
C LYS A 81 0.54 -20.31 0.51
N ALA A 82 0.56 -20.27 -0.82
CA ALA A 82 1.52 -21.01 -1.64
C ALA A 82 2.97 -20.54 -1.44
N ALA A 83 3.19 -19.25 -1.14
CA ALA A 83 4.51 -18.71 -0.83
C ALA A 83 5.06 -19.23 0.52
N GLY A 84 4.18 -19.69 1.42
CA GLY A 84 4.55 -20.39 2.65
C GLY A 84 5.27 -19.53 3.70
N ARG A 85 4.99 -18.21 3.71
CA ARG A 85 5.62 -17.21 4.60
C ARG A 85 4.58 -16.15 5.01
N PRO A 86 4.82 -15.36 6.06
CA PRO A 86 3.86 -14.36 6.53
C PRO A 86 3.80 -13.14 5.60
N PHE A 87 2.61 -12.54 5.47
CA PHE A 87 2.33 -11.34 4.66
C PHE A 87 1.42 -10.38 5.43
N VAL A 88 1.54 -9.08 5.12
CA VAL A 88 0.55 -8.05 5.51
C VAL A 88 -0.21 -7.55 4.27
N TRP A 89 -1.52 -7.34 4.44
CA TRP A 89 -2.34 -6.63 3.43
C TRP A 89 -2.61 -5.21 3.90
N TRP A 90 -2.12 -4.22 3.15
CA TRP A 90 -2.40 -2.82 3.40
C TRP A 90 -3.67 -2.37 2.67
N VAL A 91 -4.61 -1.80 3.43
CA VAL A 91 -5.82 -1.17 2.87
C VAL A 91 -5.60 0.34 2.86
N ASP A 92 -5.38 0.91 1.67
CA ASP A 92 -5.19 2.35 1.47
C ASP A 92 -6.52 3.11 1.31
N PRO A 93 -6.54 4.46 1.46
CA PRO A 93 -7.78 5.23 1.37
C PRO A 93 -8.50 5.22 0.02
N ALA A 94 -7.82 4.83 -1.06
CA ALA A 94 -8.43 4.70 -2.38
C ALA A 94 -8.66 3.22 -2.77
N ALA A 95 -8.51 2.28 -1.83
CA ALA A 95 -8.80 0.88 -2.06
C ALA A 95 -10.24 0.69 -2.58
N THR A 96 -10.39 -0.16 -3.60
CA THR A 96 -11.70 -0.57 -4.10
C THR A 96 -11.86 -2.09 -4.02
N PRO A 97 -13.04 -2.59 -3.60
CA PRO A 97 -14.21 -1.81 -3.19
C PRO A 97 -14.04 -1.13 -1.81
N VAL A 98 -14.90 -0.15 -1.48
CA VAL A 98 -14.79 0.64 -0.23
C VAL A 98 -14.90 -0.22 1.04
N ASP A 99 -15.57 -1.36 0.93
CA ASP A 99 -15.73 -2.39 1.95
C ASP A 99 -14.62 -3.46 1.91
N LEU A 100 -13.50 -3.22 1.21
CA LEU A 100 -12.41 -4.19 1.07
C LEU A 100 -11.93 -4.74 2.43
N GLY A 101 -11.80 -3.88 3.45
CA GLY A 101 -11.40 -4.32 4.79
C GLY A 101 -12.38 -5.33 5.40
N GLU A 102 -13.69 -5.13 5.22
CA GLU A 102 -14.73 -6.05 5.70
C GLU A 102 -14.67 -7.38 4.93
N ARG A 103 -14.43 -7.33 3.62
CA ARG A 103 -14.27 -8.53 2.78
C ARG A 103 -13.02 -9.34 3.15
N LEU A 104 -11.91 -8.68 3.43
CA LEU A 104 -10.68 -9.33 3.92
C LEU A 104 -10.92 -10.00 5.27
N ALA A 105 -11.65 -9.34 6.18
CA ALA A 105 -12.03 -9.92 7.46
C ALA A 105 -12.93 -11.15 7.30
N ALA A 106 -13.93 -11.09 6.41
CA ALA A 106 -14.79 -12.22 6.07
C ALA A 106 -14.01 -13.39 5.44
N ALA A 107 -12.91 -13.11 4.74
CA ALA A 107 -12.00 -14.10 4.16
C ALA A 107 -10.98 -14.67 5.18
N GLY A 108 -11.01 -14.22 6.44
CA GLY A 108 -10.21 -14.77 7.53
C GLY A 108 -8.95 -13.99 7.90
N LEU A 109 -8.77 -12.77 7.37
CA LEU A 109 -7.70 -11.87 7.83
C LEU A 109 -8.15 -11.10 9.07
N ALA A 110 -7.20 -10.77 9.95
CA ALA A 110 -7.46 -9.89 11.08
C ALA A 110 -6.93 -8.48 10.79
N GLU A 111 -7.63 -7.45 11.29
CA GLU A 111 -7.07 -6.10 11.37
C GLU A 111 -6.01 -6.10 12.47
N GLU A 112 -4.74 -5.99 12.09
CA GLU A 112 -3.61 -5.90 13.03
C GLU A 112 -3.45 -4.47 13.56
N GLU A 113 -3.50 -3.48 12.67
CA GLU A 113 -3.25 -2.09 13.03
C GLU A 113 -3.98 -1.10 12.12
N ARG A 114 -4.31 0.06 12.68
CA ARG A 114 -4.85 1.22 11.96
C ARG A 114 -3.89 2.38 12.06
N LEU A 115 -3.26 2.72 10.95
CA LEU A 115 -2.26 3.78 10.87
C LEU A 115 -2.78 5.00 10.10
N PRO A 116 -2.46 6.23 10.53
CA PRO A 116 -2.76 7.42 9.74
C PRO A 116 -1.84 7.49 8.51
N PHE A 117 -2.42 7.78 7.34
CA PHE A 117 -1.64 8.19 6.18
C PHE A 117 -1.37 9.70 6.23
N MET A 118 -0.14 10.09 5.94
CA MET A 118 0.27 11.48 5.83
C MET A 118 0.77 11.75 4.41
N ALA A 119 0.42 12.91 3.88
CA ALA A 119 0.87 13.33 2.57
C ALA A 119 1.45 14.73 2.63
N ARG A 120 2.48 14.95 1.81
CA ARG A 120 3.15 16.23 1.62
C ARG A 120 3.45 16.40 0.14
N SER A 121 3.29 17.61 -0.37
CA SER A 121 3.73 17.94 -1.73
C SER A 121 5.26 17.88 -1.80
N LEU A 122 5.77 17.19 -2.83
CA LEU A 122 7.19 17.13 -3.13
C LEU A 122 7.71 18.42 -3.81
N GLU A 123 6.82 19.26 -4.32
CA GLU A 123 7.16 20.54 -4.96
C GLU A 123 7.48 21.64 -3.94
N ALA A 124 7.11 21.44 -2.66
CA ALA A 124 7.39 22.38 -1.59
C ALA A 124 8.71 22.01 -0.89
N PRO A 125 9.69 22.93 -0.78
CA PRO A 125 10.96 22.64 -0.13
C PRO A 125 10.76 22.19 1.32
N VAL A 126 11.57 21.21 1.75
CA VAL A 126 11.70 20.88 3.17
C VAL A 126 12.41 22.06 3.83
N ARG A 127 11.73 22.76 4.75
CA ARG A 127 12.41 23.77 5.57
C ARG A 127 13.55 23.07 6.29
N GLY A 128 14.79 23.42 5.93
CA GLY A 128 15.97 22.88 6.60
C GLY A 128 15.91 23.17 8.09
N VAL A 129 16.40 22.25 8.90
CA VAL A 129 16.70 22.53 10.31
C VAL A 129 17.82 23.56 10.29
N GLY A 130 17.50 24.83 10.58
CA GLY A 130 18.52 25.84 10.78
C GLY A 130 19.41 25.41 11.94
N ALA A 131 20.73 25.37 11.73
CA ALA A 131 21.67 25.25 12.84
C ALA A 131 21.31 26.36 13.84
N GLY A 132 20.98 25.98 15.08
CA GLY A 132 20.63 26.94 16.13
C GLY A 132 21.70 28.01 16.20
N GLN A 133 21.29 29.28 16.12
CA GLN A 133 22.19 30.38 16.42
C GLN A 133 22.52 30.27 17.91
N GLY A 134 23.78 29.95 18.21
CA GLY A 134 24.35 30.08 19.55
C GLY A 134 24.65 31.53 19.90
#